data_AF-A0AAV9L5C6-F1
#
_entry.id   AF-A0AAV9L5C6-F1
#
_cell.length_a   1.000
_cell.length_b   1.000
_cell.length_c   1.000
_cell.angle_alpha   90.00
_cell.angle_beta   90.00
_cell.angle_gamma   90.00
#
_symmetry.space_group_name_H-M   'P 1'
#
loop_
_entity.id
_entity.type
_entity.pdbx_description
1 polymer ?
#
loop_
_entity_poly.entity_id
_entity_poly.type
_entity_poly.pdbx_seq_one_letter_code
_entity_poly.pdbx_strand_id
1 'polypeptide(L)'
;MVIFTKSSCCISHSIETLIRSFGANPIIYELDTHPNGKQIEKALMELGCHPSVPAIFIGKELVGGASEIMSLNVRGKLKQLLIRANAIWV
;
A
#
# COMPACT_ATOMS: atom_id res chain seq x y z
N MET A 1 -5.44 -5.48 4.95
CA MET A 1 -4.75 -4.38 4.22
C MET A 1 -4.19 -4.94 2.93
N VAL A 2 -4.18 -4.16 1.84
CA VAL A 2 -3.67 -4.59 0.53
C VAL A 2 -2.65 -3.58 0.00
N ILE A 3 -1.58 -4.07 -0.62
CA ILE A 3 -0.57 -3.25 -1.30
C ILE A 3 -0.40 -3.79 -2.73
N PHE A 4 -0.59 -2.95 -3.73
CA PHE A 4 -0.23 -3.25 -5.11
C PHE A 4 1.20 -2.76 -5.38
N THR A 5 2.04 -3.62 -5.96
CA THR A 5 3.48 -3.36 -6.15
C THR A 5 3.91 -3.79 -7.56
N LYS A 6 5.20 -3.58 -7.87
CA LYS A 6 5.92 -4.27 -8.96
C LYS A 6 7.23 -4.82 -8.42
N SER A 7 7.70 -5.96 -8.92
CA SER A 7 8.94 -6.59 -8.45
C SER A 7 10.19 -5.72 -8.66
N SER A 8 10.15 -4.76 -9.61
CA SER A 8 11.24 -3.81 -9.86
C SER A 8 11.19 -2.52 -9.03
N CYS A 9 10.24 -2.37 -8.12
CA CYS A 9 10.01 -1.11 -7.38
C CYS A 9 10.62 -1.14 -5.98
N CYS A 10 11.83 -0.59 -5.81
CA CYS A 10 12.50 -0.49 -4.50
C CYS A 10 11.65 0.23 -3.44
N ILE A 11 10.88 1.25 -3.84
CA ILE A 11 10.01 2.02 -2.93
C ILE A 11 8.90 1.13 -2.37
N SER A 12 8.35 0.20 -3.16
CA SER A 12 7.31 -0.72 -2.71
C SER A 12 7.82 -1.62 -1.57
N HIS A 13 9.06 -2.12 -1.67
CA HIS A 13 9.69 -2.91 -0.61
C HIS A 13 9.90 -2.11 0.69
N SER A 14 10.28 -0.84 0.58
CA SER A 14 10.41 0.04 1.75
C SER A 14 9.06 0.24 2.45
N ILE A 15 7.98 0.43 1.69
CA ILE A 15 6.62 0.58 2.25
C ILE A 15 6.12 -0.72 2.87
N GLU A 16 6.34 -1.86 2.21
CA GLU A 16 6.01 -3.16 2.77
C GLU A 16 6.73 -3.37 4.11
N THR A 17 8.04 -3.11 4.16
CA THR A 17 8.87 -3.26 5.37
C THR A 17 8.38 -2.35 6.49
N LEU A 18 8.09 -1.09 6.18
CA LEU A 18 7.55 -0.12 7.15
C LEU A 18 6.23 -0.61 7.74
N ILE A 19 5.31 -1.11 6.90
CA ILE A 19 4.01 -1.54 7.42
C ILE A 19 4.16 -2.83 8.23
N ARG A 20 5.01 -3.77 7.80
CA ARG A 20 5.35 -4.96 8.57
C ARG A 20 6.00 -4.63 9.91
N SER A 21 6.79 -3.54 10.02
CA SER A 21 7.39 -3.13 11.30
C SER A 21 6.38 -2.66 12.35
N PHE A 22 5.13 -2.34 11.94
CA PHE A 22 4.02 -2.10 12.87
C PHE A 22 3.33 -3.39 13.34
N GLY A 23 3.75 -4.57 12.85
CA GLY A 23 3.09 -5.85 13.11
C GLY A 23 1.95 -6.18 12.16
N ALA A 24 1.78 -5.41 11.07
CA ALA A 24 0.75 -5.67 10.08
C ALA A 24 1.16 -6.79 9.11
N ASN A 25 0.17 -7.52 8.60
CA ASN A 25 0.38 -8.51 7.54
C ASN A 25 -0.37 -8.09 6.25
N PRO A 26 0.25 -7.26 5.38
CA PRO A 26 -0.34 -6.93 4.08
C PRO A 26 -0.51 -8.13 3.17
N ILE A 27 -1.58 -8.12 2.36
CA ILE A 27 -1.63 -8.88 1.13
C ILE A 27 -0.93 -8.06 0.04
N ILE A 28 0.04 -8.67 -0.64
CA ILE A 28 0.83 -8.05 -1.71
C ILE A 28 0.32 -8.57 -3.05
N TYR A 29 0.03 -7.67 -3.98
CA TYR A 29 -0.27 -7.99 -5.38
C TYR A 29 0.80 -7.39 -6.29
N GLU A 30 1.66 -8.23 -6.85
CA GLU A 30 2.69 -7.84 -7.81
C GLU A 30 2.09 -7.72 -9.21
N LEU A 31 1.97 -6.50 -9.73
CA LEU A 31 1.27 -6.23 -10.99
C LEU A 31 2.04 -6.72 -12.23
N ASP A 32 3.35 -6.88 -12.16
CA ASP A 32 4.17 -7.37 -13.26
C ASP A 32 4.13 -8.90 -13.42
N THR A 33 3.77 -9.63 -12.36
CA THR A 33 3.65 -11.09 -12.37
C THR A 33 2.20 -11.58 -12.37
N HIS A 34 1.24 -10.72 -11.99
CA HIS A 34 -0.17 -11.09 -11.95
C HIS A 34 -0.78 -11.18 -13.37
N PRO A 35 -1.54 -12.24 -13.71
CA PRO A 35 -2.20 -12.38 -15.02
C PRO A 35 -3.08 -11.18 -15.44
N ASN A 36 -3.71 -10.49 -14.48
CA ASN A 36 -4.54 -9.31 -14.74
C ASN A 36 -3.83 -7.99 -14.41
N GLY A 37 -2.51 -8.02 -14.17
CA GLY A 37 -1.76 -6.89 -13.64
C GLY A 37 -1.86 -5.61 -14.44
N LYS A 38 -1.85 -5.68 -15.79
CA LYS A 38 -2.06 -4.51 -16.66
C LYS A 38 -3.45 -3.88 -16.51
N GLN A 39 -4.48 -4.69 -16.32
CA GLN A 39 -5.85 -4.20 -16.13
C GLN A 39 -6.00 -3.53 -14.75
N ILE A 40 -5.42 -4.15 -13.72
CA ILE A 40 -5.39 -3.59 -12.36
C ILE A 40 -4.60 -2.28 -12.35
N GLU A 41 -3.42 -2.24 -12.98
CA GLU A 41 -2.62 -1.01 -13.10
C GLU A 41 -3.40 0.13 -13.76
N LYS A 42 -4.11 -0.16 -14.85
CA LYS A 42 -4.96 0.83 -15.52
C LYS A 42 -6.05 1.35 -14.57
N ALA A 43 -6.73 0.46 -13.85
CA ALA A 43 -7.75 0.85 -12.89
C ALA A 43 -7.17 1.70 -11.74
N LEU A 44 -5.96 1.40 -11.26
CA LEU A 44 -5.28 2.20 -10.23
C LEU A 44 -4.97 3.62 -10.74
N MET A 45 -4.51 3.75 -11.99
CA MET A 45 -4.31 5.06 -12.62
C MET A 45 -5.63 5.84 -12.76
N GLU A 46 -6.72 5.18 -13.17
CA GLU A 46 -8.06 5.76 -13.26
C GLU A 46 -8.61 6.21 -11.89
N LEU A 47 -8.22 5.53 -10.81
CA LEU A 47 -8.49 5.95 -9.41
C LEU A 47 -7.57 7.08 -8.92
N GLY A 48 -6.66 7.57 -9.77
CA GLY A 48 -5.78 8.70 -9.47
C GLY A 48 -4.42 8.31 -8.87
N CYS A 49 -4.05 7.03 -8.81
CA CYS A 49 -2.73 6.61 -8.35
C CYS A 49 -1.65 6.94 -9.40
N HIS A 50 -0.89 8.01 -9.18
CA HIS A 50 0.22 8.42 -10.05
C HIS A 50 1.49 8.64 -9.23
N PRO A 51 2.51 7.76 -9.35
CA PRO A 51 2.54 6.52 -10.13
C PRO A 51 1.55 5.45 -9.62
N SER A 52 1.26 4.45 -10.47
CA SER A 52 0.31 3.36 -10.18
C SER A 52 0.71 2.48 -8.98
N VAL A 53 2.01 2.40 -8.68
CA VAL A 53 2.56 1.62 -7.56
C VAL A 53 3.62 2.42 -6.78
N PRO A 54 3.76 2.18 -5.47
CA PRO A 54 2.86 1.35 -4.67
C PRO A 54 1.50 2.02 -4.51
N ALA A 55 0.41 1.25 -4.55
CA ALA A 55 -0.93 1.71 -4.19
C ALA A 55 -1.41 0.95 -2.95
N ILE A 56 -1.70 1.68 -1.88
CA ILE A 56 -1.96 1.13 -0.55
C ILE A 56 -3.43 1.31 -0.17
N PHE A 57 -4.08 0.20 0.15
CA PHE A 57 -5.46 0.15 0.62
C PHE A 57 -5.53 -0.32 2.07
N ILE A 58 -6.08 0.53 2.95
CA ILE A 58 -6.28 0.25 4.38
C ILE A 58 -7.78 0.33 4.66
N GLY A 59 -8.36 -0.69 5.28
CA GLY A 59 -9.79 -0.66 5.63
C GLY A 59 -10.77 -0.59 4.45
N LYS A 60 -10.38 -1.06 3.26
CA LYS A 60 -11.10 -0.93 1.97
C LYS A 60 -11.05 0.46 1.33
N GLU A 61 -10.32 1.40 1.91
CA GLU A 61 -10.12 2.74 1.34
C GLU A 61 -8.73 2.87 0.71
N LEU A 62 -8.65 3.58 -0.42
CA LEU A 62 -7.38 3.97 -1.03
C LEU A 62 -6.74 5.07 -0.16
N VAL A 63 -5.61 4.74 0.47
CA VAL A 63 -4.87 5.70 1.31
C VAL A 63 -3.90 6.52 0.47
N GLY A 64 -3.38 5.94 -0.61
CA GLY A 64 -2.47 6.59 -1.55
C GLY A 64 -1.24 5.75 -1.84
N GLY A 65 -0.16 6.41 -2.21
CA GLY A 65 1.12 5.79 -2.52
C GLY A 65 2.16 5.96 -1.41
N ALA A 66 3.43 5.87 -1.78
CA ALA A 66 4.53 5.92 -0.83
C ALA A 66 4.58 7.26 -0.07
N SER A 67 4.35 8.38 -0.76
CA SER A 67 4.36 9.72 -0.18
C SER A 67 3.30 9.89 0.91
N GLU A 68 2.07 9.42 0.67
CA GLU A 68 0.97 9.52 1.62
C GLU A 68 1.25 8.67 2.87
N ILE A 69 1.74 7.45 2.69
CA ILE A 69 2.10 6.56 3.81
C ILE A 69 3.25 7.15 4.63
N MET A 70 4.29 7.68 3.99
CA MET A 70 5.41 8.33 4.69
C MET A 70 4.94 9.57 5.46
N SER A 71 4.08 10.39 4.84
CA SER A 71 3.48 11.56 5.51
C SER A 71 2.66 11.15 6.74
N LEU A 72 1.85 10.11 6.65
CA LEU A 72 1.11 9.57 7.80
C LEU A 72 2.02 9.03 8.90
N ASN A 73 3.14 8.39 8.52
CA ASN A 73 4.12 7.87 9.45
C ASN A 73 4.80 9.00 10.24
N VAL A 74 5.31 10.02 9.55
CA VAL A 74 5.96 11.19 10.17
C VAL A 74 5.00 11.96 11.07
N ARG A 75 3.71 12.02 10.71
CA ARG A 75 2.66 12.65 11.52
C ARG A 75 2.19 11.79 12.69
N GLY A 76 2.73 10.58 12.88
CA GLY A 76 2.30 9.63 13.91
C GLY A 76 0.89 9.07 13.72
N LYS A 77 0.27 9.27 12.55
CA LYS A 77 -1.13 8.87 12.26
C LYS A 77 -1.24 7.47 11.67
N LEU A 78 -0.16 6.94 11.09
CA LEU A 78 -0.18 5.63 10.42
C LEU A 78 -0.58 4.50 11.38
N LYS A 79 0.01 4.43 12.58
CA LYS A 79 -0.32 3.41 13.59
C LYS A 79 -1.80 3.42 13.96
N GLN A 80 -2.36 4.61 14.19
CA GLN A 80 -3.79 4.78 14.52
C GLN A 80 -4.70 4.33 13.39
N LEU A 81 -4.33 4.63 12.14
CA LEU A 81 -5.07 4.18 10.97
C LEU A 81 -5.07 2.65 10.83
N LEU A 82 -3.91 2.01 11.07
CA LEU A 82 -3.78 0.55 11.03
C LEU A 82 -4.63 -0.14 12.12
N ILE A 83 -4.67 0.40 13.33
CA ILE A 83 -5.52 -0.12 14.42
C ILE A 83 -7.00 0.01 14.04
N ARG A 84 -7.44 1.19 13.59
CA ARG A 84 -8.84 1.43 13.20
C ARG A 84 -9.31 0.50 12.08
N ALA A 85 -8.41 0.11 11.19
CA ALA A 85 -8.69 -0.80 10.10
C ALA A 85 -8.52 -2.28 10.46
N ASN A 86 -8.30 -2.61 11.73
CA ASN A 86 -7.99 -3.97 12.21
C ASN A 86 -6.82 -4.63 11.46
N ALA A 87 -5.85 -3.82 11.01
CA ALA A 87 -4.66 -4.30 10.33
C ALA A 87 -3.56 -4.73 11.31
N ILE A 88 -3.60 -4.21 12.54
CA ILE A 88 -2.74 -4.58 13.67
C ILE A 88 -3.59 -4.63 14.95
N TRP A 89 -3.16 -5.47 15.90
CA TRP A 89 -3.77 -5.60 17.22
C TRP A 89 -2.79 -5.08 18.27
N VAL A 90 -3.30 -4.39 19.29
CA VAL A 90 -2.53 -3.94 20.47
C VAL A 90 -3.03 -4.69 21.69
#